data_AF-A0A536UIK9-F1
#
_entry.id   AF-A0A536UIK9-F1
#
_cell.length_a   1.000
_cell.length_b   1.000
_cell.length_c   1.000
_cell.angle_alpha   90.00
_cell.angle_beta   90.00
_cell.angle_gamma   90.00
#
_symmetry.space_group_name_H-M   'P 1'
#
loop_
_entity.id
_entity.type
_entity.pdbx_description
1 polymer ?
#
loop_
_entity_poly.entity_id
_entity_poly.type
_entity_poly.pdbx_seq_one_letter_code
_entity_poly.pdbx_strand_id
1 'polypeptide(L)'
;MTAPTFRVIAIELYERPVALRIPFRFGAATVTHAPQAFVRARIRLSDTASSGTEAQGAAAELMIPKWFDKSPEKSNAENVSDLRRAVANAAHAYASEPSSRTAFGHATAHYRSLLAAGEARGLNALASNYGPSLIDRAILDALCRVLGVSFNVAIRGNAPGIDTSLTPDLARFDLGRFLGGLGSLARIAARHTVGLLDPIETHHPSGNVGDGLPKTLEQVIDVYGNRYFKLKLGGNPDADLRRLTEIAVVLDRLAEYT
;
A
#
# COMPACT_ATOMS: atom_id res chain seq x y z
N MET A 1 27.06 4.45 1.89
CA MET A 1 26.53 5.01 3.16
C MET A 1 26.29 3.84 4.09
N THR A 2 26.72 3.92 5.35
CA THR A 2 26.36 2.93 6.36
C THR A 2 24.90 3.15 6.74
N ALA A 3 24.09 2.09 6.78
CA ALA A 3 22.67 2.20 7.12
C ALA A 3 22.50 2.70 8.57
N PRO A 4 21.76 3.80 8.83
CA PRO A 4 21.58 4.33 10.17
C PRO A 4 20.82 3.34 11.06
N THR A 5 21.19 3.30 12.34
CA THR A 5 20.43 2.57 13.36
C THR A 5 19.69 3.55 14.25
N PHE A 6 18.51 3.14 14.70
CA PHE A 6 17.65 3.97 15.53
C PHE A 6 16.74 3.12 16.41
N ARG A 7 16.25 3.75 17.49
CA ARG A 7 15.18 3.21 18.33
C ARG A 7 13.85 3.74 17.86
N VAL A 8 12.80 2.92 17.94
CA VAL A 8 11.41 3.38 17.81
C VAL A 8 10.98 3.93 19.17
N ILE A 9 10.59 5.20 19.21
CA ILE A 9 10.25 5.90 20.46
C ILE A 9 8.75 5.91 20.71
N ALA A 10 7.96 6.07 19.66
CA ALA A 10 6.51 6.06 19.75
C ALA A 10 5.89 5.62 18.43
N ILE A 11 4.75 4.92 18.55
CA ILE A 11 3.86 4.62 17.43
C ILE A 11 2.46 5.05 17.87
N GLU A 12 1.89 6.00 17.13
CA GLU A 12 0.54 6.51 17.36
C GLU A 12 -0.36 6.02 16.23
N LEU A 13 -1.52 5.48 16.61
CA LEU A 13 -2.49 4.91 15.68
C LEU A 13 -3.75 5.78 15.64
N TYR A 14 -4.20 6.10 14.43
CA TYR A 14 -5.46 6.81 14.22
C TYR A 14 -6.28 6.09 13.15
N GLU A 15 -7.58 6.33 13.14
CA GLU A 15 -8.51 5.78 12.16
C GLU A 15 -9.46 6.87 11.69
N ARG A 16 -9.74 6.92 10.39
CA ARG A 16 -10.83 7.74 9.84
C ARG A 16 -11.78 6.89 9.01
N PRO A 17 -13.11 7.10 9.10
CA PRO A 17 -14.03 6.53 8.13
C PRO A 17 -13.79 7.15 6.76
N VAL A 18 -13.79 6.35 5.70
CA VAL A 18 -13.76 6.83 4.31
C VAL A 18 -14.96 6.27 3.57
N ALA A 19 -15.76 7.17 3.01
CA ALA A 19 -16.76 6.83 2.01
C ALA A 19 -16.12 6.91 0.62
N LEU A 20 -16.31 5.87 -0.19
CA LEU A 20 -15.92 5.90 -1.59
C LEU A 20 -16.93 6.75 -2.35
N ARG A 21 -16.42 7.61 -3.23
CA ARG A 21 -17.23 8.50 -4.07
C ARG A 21 -18.25 7.74 -4.92
N ILE A 22 -17.85 6.58 -5.45
CA ILE A 22 -18.73 5.62 -6.13
C ILE A 22 -18.47 4.21 -5.58
N PRO A 23 -19.48 3.32 -5.57
CA PRO A 23 -19.29 1.92 -5.20
C PRO A 23 -18.24 1.25 -6.08
N PHE A 24 -17.24 0.62 -5.47
CA PHE A 24 -16.19 -0.08 -6.20
C PHE A 24 -16.34 -1.58 -6.05
N ARG A 25 -16.62 -2.27 -7.16
CA ARG A 25 -16.78 -3.74 -7.19
C ARG A 25 -15.55 -4.45 -7.71
N PHE A 26 -15.08 -5.43 -6.95
CA PHE A 26 -14.02 -6.35 -7.34
C PHE A 26 -14.37 -7.78 -6.89
N GLY A 27 -14.35 -8.71 -7.84
CA GLY A 27 -14.82 -10.08 -7.59
C GLY A 27 -16.24 -10.08 -7.03
N ALA A 28 -16.44 -10.76 -5.89
CA ALA A 28 -17.72 -10.87 -5.21
C ALA A 28 -18.05 -9.70 -4.26
N ALA A 29 -17.13 -8.75 -4.05
CA ALA A 29 -17.32 -7.64 -3.09
C ALA A 29 -17.60 -6.32 -3.80
N THR A 30 -18.59 -5.58 -3.30
CA THR A 30 -18.81 -4.16 -3.62
C THR A 30 -18.53 -3.35 -2.36
N VAL A 31 -17.55 -2.45 -2.42
CA VAL A 31 -17.16 -1.60 -1.31
C VAL A 31 -17.71 -0.21 -1.56
N THR A 32 -18.40 0.35 -0.57
CA THR A 32 -18.85 1.75 -0.55
C THR A 32 -18.15 2.55 0.53
N HIS A 33 -17.64 1.87 1.56
CA HIS A 33 -16.94 2.46 2.70
C HIS A 33 -15.80 1.54 3.12
N ALA A 34 -14.70 2.14 3.57
CA ALA A 34 -13.63 1.42 4.23
C ALA A 34 -12.90 2.37 5.19
N PRO A 35 -12.71 2.02 6.46
CA PRO A 35 -11.90 2.84 7.34
C PRO A 35 -10.45 2.89 6.86
N GLN A 36 -9.77 4.00 7.09
CA GLN A 36 -8.35 4.16 6.81
C GLN A 36 -7.57 4.26 8.12
N ALA A 37 -6.57 3.40 8.27
CA ALA A 37 -5.62 3.45 9.37
C ALA A 37 -4.53 4.48 9.05
N PHE A 38 -4.12 5.26 10.05
CA PHE A 38 -3.01 6.19 10.00
C PHE A 38 -2.02 5.83 11.11
N VAL A 39 -0.75 5.85 10.76
CA VAL A 39 0.35 5.64 11.72
C VAL A 39 1.23 6.88 11.71
N ARG A 40 1.57 7.37 12.90
CA ARG A 40 2.73 8.24 13.11
C ARG A 40 3.78 7.44 13.88
N ALA A 41 5.00 7.40 13.36
CA ALA A 41 6.12 6.72 14.00
C ALA A 41 7.22 7.73 14.29
N ARG A 42 7.72 7.74 15.53
CA ARG A 42 8.84 8.59 15.95
C ARG A 42 10.05 7.72 16.22
N ILE A 43 11.18 8.09 15.63
CA ILE A 43 12.46 7.38 15.76
C ILE A 43 13.51 8.29 16.37
N ARG A 44 14.53 7.70 17.00
CA ARG A 44 15.72 8.41 17.49
C ARG A 44 16.99 7.72 16.99
N LEU A 45 17.81 8.45 16.22
CA LEU A 45 19.06 7.94 15.69
C LEU A 45 20.03 7.57 16.83
N SER A 46 20.74 6.47 16.62
CA SER A 46 21.71 5.89 17.57
C SER A 46 23.15 5.96 17.06
N ASP A 47 23.37 6.33 15.80
CA ASP A 47 24.71 6.51 15.23
C ASP A 47 25.46 7.71 15.87
N THR A 48 26.79 7.72 15.76
CA THR A 48 27.64 8.66 16.50
C THR A 48 27.61 10.08 15.95
N ALA A 49 27.35 10.27 14.66
CA ALA A 49 27.33 11.58 14.02
C ALA A 49 26.00 12.32 14.18
N SER A 50 24.90 11.61 14.43
CA SER A 50 23.56 12.20 14.59
C SER A 50 22.84 11.68 15.84
N SER A 51 23.60 11.17 16.82
CA SER A 51 23.08 10.53 18.03
C SER A 51 22.09 11.44 18.76
N GLY A 52 20.91 10.89 19.06
CA GLY A 52 19.86 11.61 19.78
C GLY A 52 18.93 12.44 18.90
N THR A 53 19.21 12.59 17.60
CA THR A 53 18.30 13.27 16.68
C THR A 53 17.01 12.47 16.51
N GLU A 54 15.88 13.13 16.69
CA GLU A 54 14.56 12.54 16.47
C GLU A 54 13.92 13.03 15.19
N ALA A 55 13.13 12.14 14.57
CA ALA A 55 12.19 12.54 13.54
C ALA A 55 10.93 11.70 13.65
N GLN A 56 9.88 12.25 13.05
CA GLN A 56 8.60 11.59 12.96
C GLN A 56 8.20 11.48 11.49
N GLY A 57 7.73 10.29 11.13
CA GLY A 57 7.12 10.01 9.84
C GLY A 57 5.69 9.54 9.98
N ALA A 58 4.99 9.47 8.86
CA ALA A 58 3.60 9.04 8.82
C ALA A 58 3.30 8.18 7.60
N ALA A 59 2.30 7.31 7.74
CA ALA A 59 1.75 6.53 6.65
C ALA A 59 0.25 6.30 6.86
N ALA A 60 -0.48 6.00 5.80
CA ALA A 60 -1.89 5.67 5.86
C ALA A 60 -2.26 4.56 4.87
N GLU A 61 -3.24 3.73 5.24
CA GLU A 61 -3.70 2.63 4.39
C GLU A 61 -5.18 2.32 4.64
N LEU A 62 -5.90 1.95 3.58
CA LEU A 62 -7.30 1.56 3.70
C LEU A 62 -7.42 0.12 4.21
N MET A 63 -8.27 -0.07 5.21
CA MET A 63 -8.69 -1.39 5.69
C MET A 63 -9.82 -1.92 4.82
N ILE A 64 -9.49 -2.24 3.55
CA ILE A 64 -10.49 -2.72 2.59
C ILE A 64 -10.90 -4.17 2.91
N PRO A 65 -12.20 -4.44 3.17
CA PRO A 65 -12.67 -5.81 3.38
C PRO A 65 -12.50 -6.65 2.12
N LYS A 66 -12.34 -7.96 2.27
CA LYS A 66 -12.19 -8.93 1.16
C LYS A 66 -10.97 -8.73 0.25
N TRP A 67 -10.05 -7.83 0.60
CA TRP A 67 -8.78 -7.69 -0.12
C TRP A 67 -7.68 -8.56 0.49
N PHE A 68 -7.53 -8.51 1.82
CA PHE A 68 -6.49 -9.24 2.56
C PHE A 68 -6.92 -10.65 2.95
N ASP A 69 -8.22 -10.87 3.13
CA ASP A 69 -8.80 -12.18 3.43
C ASP A 69 -10.13 -12.33 2.68
N LYS A 70 -10.17 -13.29 1.75
CA LYS A 70 -11.31 -13.54 0.87
C LYS A 70 -12.23 -14.65 1.37
N SER A 71 -11.94 -15.23 2.54
CA SER A 71 -12.71 -16.33 3.10
C SER A 71 -14.19 -15.94 3.16
N PRO A 72 -15.11 -16.78 2.65
CA PRO A 72 -16.54 -16.46 2.69
C PRO A 72 -17.06 -16.37 4.13
N GLU A 73 -16.34 -17.00 5.07
CA GLU A 73 -16.76 -17.23 6.44
C GLU A 73 -16.61 -16.00 7.33
N LYS A 74 -15.84 -15.00 6.86
CA LYS A 74 -15.67 -13.72 7.57
C LYS A 74 -16.56 -12.65 6.98
N SER A 75 -17.25 -11.89 7.80
CA SER A 75 -17.92 -10.66 7.39
C SER A 75 -16.92 -9.56 7.01
N ASN A 76 -17.41 -8.52 6.33
CA ASN A 76 -16.60 -7.33 6.04
C ASN A 76 -16.12 -6.64 7.34
N ALA A 77 -16.96 -6.60 8.37
CA ALA A 77 -16.62 -6.02 9.67
C ALA A 77 -15.51 -6.82 10.37
N GLU A 78 -15.55 -8.14 10.30
CA GLU A 78 -14.48 -9.01 10.84
C GLU A 78 -13.16 -8.82 10.09
N ASN A 79 -13.18 -8.69 8.76
CA ASN A 79 -11.97 -8.36 8.01
C ASN A 79 -11.35 -7.03 8.46
N VAL A 80 -12.16 -5.97 8.63
CA VAL A 80 -11.65 -4.68 9.12
C VAL A 80 -11.10 -4.82 10.54
N SER A 81 -11.78 -5.59 11.40
CA SER A 81 -11.32 -5.88 12.76
C SER A 81 -9.99 -6.64 12.79
N ASP A 82 -9.80 -7.61 11.90
CA ASP A 82 -8.52 -8.31 11.70
C ASP A 82 -7.38 -7.35 11.38
N LEU A 83 -7.60 -6.42 10.44
CA LEU A 83 -6.57 -5.45 10.05
C LEU A 83 -6.26 -4.48 11.20
N ARG A 84 -7.27 -4.03 11.94
CA ARG A 84 -7.07 -3.20 13.15
C ARG A 84 -6.23 -3.93 14.20
N ARG A 85 -6.52 -5.22 14.43
CA ARG A 85 -5.73 -6.08 15.32
C ARG A 85 -4.29 -6.22 14.83
N ALA A 86 -4.07 -6.42 13.53
CA ALA A 86 -2.74 -6.53 12.95
C ALA A 86 -1.91 -5.26 13.18
N VAL A 87 -2.48 -4.07 12.97
CA VAL A 87 -1.80 -2.79 13.26
C VAL A 87 -1.48 -2.66 14.75
N ALA A 88 -2.44 -2.97 15.64
CA ALA A 88 -2.22 -2.87 17.09
C ALA A 88 -1.12 -3.81 17.59
N ASN A 89 -1.09 -5.06 17.11
CA ASN A 89 -0.06 -6.02 17.49
C ASN A 89 1.33 -5.57 17.02
N ALA A 90 1.43 -5.08 15.78
CA ALA A 90 2.68 -4.58 15.24
C ALA A 90 3.17 -3.32 15.98
N ALA A 91 2.26 -2.39 16.29
CA ALA A 91 2.60 -1.19 17.06
C ALA A 91 3.14 -1.55 18.45
N HIS A 92 2.52 -2.52 19.12
CA HIS A 92 3.01 -3.01 20.40
C HIS A 92 4.40 -3.63 20.28
N ALA A 93 4.61 -4.53 19.32
CA ALA A 93 5.90 -5.21 19.13
C ALA A 93 7.05 -4.22 18.89
N TYR A 94 6.86 -3.24 18.01
CA TYR A 94 7.87 -2.25 17.66
C TYR A 94 8.14 -1.26 18.81
N ALA A 95 7.10 -0.86 19.56
CA ALA A 95 7.25 0.08 20.67
C ALA A 95 7.83 -0.56 21.94
N SER A 96 7.67 -1.88 22.10
CA SER A 96 8.20 -2.62 23.27
C SER A 96 9.69 -2.95 23.19
N GLU A 97 10.30 -2.85 22.00
CA GLU A 97 11.69 -3.25 21.77
C GLU A 97 12.64 -2.05 21.88
N PRO A 98 13.52 -1.99 22.91
CA PRO A 98 14.44 -0.87 23.06
C PRO A 98 15.63 -0.90 22.10
N SER A 99 15.86 -1.99 21.37
CA SER A 99 17.04 -2.15 20.51
C SER A 99 17.11 -1.11 19.39
N SER A 100 18.32 -0.60 19.15
CA SER A 100 18.62 0.18 17.95
C SER A 100 18.83 -0.76 16.76
N ARG A 101 18.08 -0.55 15.67
CA ARG A 101 18.19 -1.33 14.43
C ARG A 101 18.11 -0.41 13.22
N THR A 102 18.51 -0.93 12.06
CA THR A 102 18.14 -0.30 10.78
C THR A 102 16.62 -0.41 10.58
N ALA A 103 16.05 0.32 9.63
CA ALA A 103 14.62 0.21 9.35
C ALA A 103 14.22 -1.22 8.95
N PHE A 104 15.01 -1.86 8.08
CA PHE A 104 14.79 -3.26 7.71
C PHE A 104 15.05 -4.20 8.89
N GLY A 105 16.01 -3.90 9.74
CA GLY A 105 16.29 -4.68 10.95
C GLY A 105 15.13 -4.71 11.95
N HIS A 106 14.36 -3.62 12.06
CA HIS A 106 13.09 -3.63 12.81
C HIS A 106 12.06 -4.55 12.17
N ALA A 107 11.88 -4.46 10.85
CA ALA A 107 10.96 -5.33 10.11
C ALA A 107 11.28 -6.82 10.29
N THR A 108 12.55 -7.21 10.10
CA THR A 108 12.97 -8.62 10.20
C THR A 108 12.92 -9.16 11.63
N ALA A 109 13.21 -8.34 12.63
CA ALA A 109 13.15 -8.73 14.04
C ALA A 109 11.73 -9.14 14.48
N HIS A 110 10.69 -8.54 13.89
CA HIS A 110 9.30 -8.79 14.27
C HIS A 110 8.53 -9.69 13.27
N TYR A 111 9.07 -9.92 12.07
CA TYR A 111 8.35 -10.59 10.97
C TYR A 111 7.75 -11.95 11.36
N ARG A 112 8.58 -12.89 11.84
CA ARG A 112 8.13 -14.25 12.14
C ARG A 112 7.19 -14.32 13.34
N SER A 113 7.45 -13.53 14.38
CA SER A 113 6.63 -13.53 15.60
C SER A 113 5.24 -12.91 15.36
N LEU A 114 5.16 -11.85 14.55
CA LEU A 114 3.88 -11.27 14.14
C LEU A 114 3.05 -12.21 13.27
N LEU A 115 3.70 -12.95 12.36
CA LEU A 115 3.02 -13.99 11.57
C LEU A 115 2.45 -15.10 12.46
N ALA A 116 3.27 -15.65 13.37
CA ALA A 116 2.82 -16.71 14.29
C ALA A 116 1.68 -16.22 15.21
N ALA A 117 1.77 -14.99 15.72
CA ALA A 117 0.72 -14.40 16.54
C ALA A 117 -0.59 -14.16 15.76
N GLY A 118 -0.49 -13.81 14.47
CA GLY A 118 -1.64 -13.68 13.59
C GLY A 118 -2.30 -15.03 13.28
N GLU A 119 -1.50 -16.04 12.93
CA GLU A 119 -1.96 -17.40 12.67
C GLU A 119 -2.69 -17.99 13.88
N ALA A 120 -2.12 -17.85 15.09
CA ALA A 120 -2.74 -18.30 16.34
C ALA A 120 -4.11 -17.64 16.62
N ARG A 121 -4.45 -16.55 15.91
CA ARG A 121 -5.72 -15.83 16.00
C ARG A 121 -6.58 -15.95 14.73
N GLY A 122 -6.21 -16.86 13.81
CA GLY A 122 -6.96 -17.09 12.57
C GLY A 122 -6.79 -16.01 11.51
N LEU A 123 -5.71 -15.22 11.55
CA LEU A 123 -5.34 -14.32 10.46
C LEU A 123 -4.44 -15.05 9.47
N ASN A 124 -4.72 -14.89 8.18
CA ASN A 124 -3.79 -15.32 7.14
C ASN A 124 -2.55 -14.40 7.09
N ALA A 125 -1.47 -14.85 6.44
CA ALA A 125 -0.22 -14.11 6.38
C ALA A 125 -0.34 -12.71 5.76
N LEU A 126 -1.25 -12.51 4.80
CA LEU A 126 -1.45 -11.24 4.13
C LEU A 126 -2.12 -10.22 5.06
N ALA A 127 -3.15 -10.62 5.81
CA ALA A 127 -3.78 -9.79 6.83
C ALA A 127 -2.84 -9.49 8.00
N SER A 128 -2.06 -10.47 8.45
CA SER A 128 -1.07 -10.30 9.52
C SER A 128 0.02 -9.27 9.15
N ASN A 129 0.43 -9.23 7.88
CA ASN A 129 1.44 -8.28 7.40
C ASN A 129 0.91 -6.86 7.13
N TYR A 130 -0.40 -6.61 7.23
CA TYR A 130 -0.96 -5.27 7.08
C TYR A 130 -0.37 -4.28 8.09
N GLY A 131 -0.29 -4.69 9.36
CA GLY A 131 0.26 -3.90 10.45
C GLY A 131 1.72 -3.48 10.26
N PRO A 132 2.68 -4.42 10.19
CA PRO A 132 4.09 -4.09 10.02
C PRO A 132 4.32 -3.29 8.73
N SER A 133 3.70 -3.65 7.60
CA SER A 133 3.86 -2.90 6.34
C SER A 133 3.42 -1.43 6.44
N LEU A 134 2.40 -1.12 7.23
CA LEU A 134 1.98 0.26 7.47
C LEU A 134 2.96 1.01 8.37
N ILE A 135 3.44 0.36 9.43
CA ILE A 135 4.40 0.95 10.38
C ILE A 135 5.77 1.17 9.73
N ASP A 136 6.27 0.21 8.96
CA ASP A 136 7.54 0.28 8.24
C ASP A 136 7.58 1.47 7.28
N ARG A 137 6.46 1.78 6.60
CA ARG A 137 6.35 2.98 5.76
C ARG A 137 6.46 4.28 6.58
N ALA A 138 5.82 4.34 7.75
CA ALA A 138 5.91 5.51 8.63
C ALA A 138 7.34 5.67 9.20
N ILE A 139 7.99 4.56 9.55
CA ILE A 139 9.40 4.54 9.99
C ILE A 139 10.32 4.99 8.85
N LEU A 140 10.10 4.52 7.63
CA LEU A 140 10.90 4.91 6.48
C LEU A 140 10.73 6.40 6.14
N ASP A 141 9.51 6.94 6.24
CA ASP A 141 9.26 8.38 6.13
C ASP A 141 10.05 9.16 7.20
N ALA A 142 10.03 8.70 8.46
CA ALA A 142 10.80 9.30 9.55
C ALA A 142 12.31 9.29 9.27
N LEU A 143 12.82 8.17 8.76
CA LEU A 143 14.23 8.01 8.39
C LEU A 143 14.62 8.94 7.24
N CYS A 144 13.79 9.05 6.20
CA CYS A 144 14.06 9.98 5.09
C CYS A 144 14.11 11.43 5.58
N ARG A 145 13.19 11.80 6.47
CA ARG A 145 13.11 13.16 7.05
C ARG A 145 14.32 13.50 7.89
N VAL A 146 14.75 12.61 8.80
CA VAL A 146 15.92 12.88 9.65
C VAL A 146 17.22 12.99 8.85
N LEU A 147 17.32 12.24 7.76
CA LEU A 147 18.47 12.29 6.85
C LEU A 147 18.40 13.45 5.85
N GLY A 148 17.27 14.14 5.73
CA GLY A 148 17.07 15.20 4.74
C GLY A 148 17.12 14.70 3.29
N VAL A 149 16.70 13.46 3.04
CA VAL A 149 16.75 12.83 1.69
C VAL A 149 15.38 12.40 1.19
N SER A 150 15.22 12.32 -0.12
CA SER A 150 14.03 11.71 -0.73
C SER A 150 14.04 10.18 -0.57
N PHE A 151 12.87 9.56 -0.66
CA PHE A 151 12.74 8.10 -0.70
C PHE A 151 13.66 7.45 -1.73
N ASN A 152 13.74 8.02 -2.95
CA ASN A 152 14.60 7.50 -4.01
C ASN A 152 16.08 7.50 -3.59
N VAL A 153 16.56 8.57 -2.97
CA VAL A 153 17.95 8.65 -2.48
C VAL A 153 18.17 7.65 -1.35
N ALA A 154 17.22 7.53 -0.41
CA ALA A 154 17.30 6.56 0.68
C ALA A 154 17.40 5.11 0.18
N ILE A 155 16.55 4.71 -0.77
CA ILE A 155 16.57 3.34 -1.32
C ILE A 155 17.85 3.08 -2.12
N ARG A 156 18.27 3.99 -2.99
CA ARG A 156 19.50 3.82 -3.78
C ARG A 156 20.75 3.72 -2.93
N GLY A 157 20.79 4.45 -1.81
CA GLY A 157 21.87 4.38 -0.83
C GLY A 157 21.74 3.25 0.18
N ASN A 158 20.68 2.43 0.08
CA ASN A 158 20.27 1.42 1.06
C ASN A 158 20.24 1.93 2.52
N ALA A 159 19.77 3.16 2.73
CA ALA A 159 19.58 3.73 4.06
C ALA A 159 18.71 2.85 4.99
N PRO A 160 17.67 2.13 4.51
CA PRO A 160 16.90 1.22 5.36
C PRO A 160 17.69 0.00 5.83
N GLY A 161 18.85 -0.31 5.22
CA GLY A 161 19.65 -1.50 5.52
C GLY A 161 18.99 -2.79 5.06
N ILE A 162 18.39 -2.81 3.86
CA ILE A 162 17.78 -4.00 3.26
C ILE A 162 18.86 -5.06 3.04
N ASP A 163 18.59 -6.28 3.51
CA ASP A 163 19.43 -7.45 3.35
C ASP A 163 18.61 -8.68 2.90
N THR A 164 19.26 -9.84 2.78
CA THR A 164 18.65 -11.09 2.28
C THR A 164 18.31 -12.09 3.39
N SER A 165 18.26 -11.66 4.66
CA SER A 165 18.03 -12.55 5.82
C SER A 165 16.70 -13.30 5.78
N LEU A 166 15.70 -12.75 5.07
CA LEU A 166 14.39 -13.38 4.86
C LEU A 166 14.22 -14.03 3.47
N THR A 167 15.23 -13.95 2.61
CA THR A 167 15.20 -14.44 1.21
C THR A 167 16.45 -15.24 0.87
N PRO A 168 16.56 -16.50 1.35
CA PRO A 168 17.74 -17.35 1.12
C PRO A 168 18.06 -17.60 -0.37
N ASP A 169 17.04 -17.56 -1.22
CA ASP A 169 17.15 -17.62 -2.68
C ASP A 169 17.97 -16.45 -3.28
N LEU A 170 18.14 -15.36 -2.52
CA LEU A 170 18.93 -14.19 -2.88
C LEU A 170 20.29 -14.11 -2.16
N ALA A 171 20.75 -15.14 -1.44
CA ALA A 171 21.93 -15.06 -0.55
C ALA A 171 23.25 -14.56 -1.18
N ARG A 172 23.37 -14.57 -2.52
CA ARG A 172 24.54 -14.06 -3.27
C ARG A 172 24.20 -12.89 -4.19
N PHE A 173 22.98 -12.38 -4.12
CA PHE A 173 22.55 -11.25 -4.91
C PHE A 173 23.17 -9.96 -4.36
N ASP A 174 23.85 -9.22 -5.23
CA ASP A 174 24.44 -7.93 -4.87
C ASP A 174 23.34 -6.86 -4.79
N LEU A 175 22.63 -6.84 -3.66
CA LEU A 175 21.58 -5.85 -3.36
C LEU A 175 22.13 -4.43 -3.42
N GLY A 176 23.35 -4.19 -2.93
CA GLY A 176 23.97 -2.88 -2.92
C GLY A 176 24.14 -2.33 -4.34
N ARG A 177 24.70 -3.16 -5.25
CA ARG A 177 24.84 -2.81 -6.66
C ARG A 177 23.49 -2.63 -7.34
N PHE A 178 22.53 -3.53 -7.07
CA PHE A 178 21.19 -3.44 -7.65
C PHE A 178 20.49 -2.13 -7.26
N LEU A 179 20.42 -1.83 -5.97
CA LEU A 179 19.77 -0.62 -5.46
C LEU A 179 20.51 0.65 -5.92
N GLY A 180 21.84 0.65 -5.90
CA GLY A 180 22.64 1.79 -6.38
C GLY A 180 22.46 2.09 -7.87
N GLY A 181 22.20 1.04 -8.66
CA GLY A 181 21.94 1.11 -10.10
C GLY A 181 20.54 1.57 -10.50
N LEU A 182 19.58 1.68 -9.56
CA LEU A 182 18.21 2.08 -9.89
C LEU A 182 18.17 3.52 -10.43
N GLY A 183 17.61 3.72 -11.62
CA GLY A 183 17.37 5.04 -12.19
C GLY A 183 16.15 5.73 -11.57
N SER A 184 16.26 7.03 -11.28
CA SER A 184 15.08 7.82 -10.92
C SER A 184 14.33 8.21 -12.19
N LEU A 185 13.03 7.93 -12.23
CA LEU A 185 12.17 8.36 -13.32
C LEU A 185 11.55 9.71 -12.97
N ALA A 186 11.69 10.69 -13.86
CA ALA A 186 11.03 11.99 -13.73
C ALA A 186 9.50 11.90 -13.92
N ARG A 187 9.02 10.80 -14.51
CA ARG A 187 7.61 10.58 -14.82
C ARG A 187 7.24 9.12 -14.56
N ILE A 188 6.08 8.91 -13.96
CA ILE A 188 5.47 7.58 -13.79
C ILE A 188 4.06 7.61 -14.41
N ALA A 189 3.69 6.50 -15.05
CA ALA A 189 2.35 6.36 -15.59
C ALA A 189 1.34 6.07 -14.48
N ALA A 190 0.30 6.90 -14.36
CA ALA A 190 -0.86 6.59 -13.53
C ALA A 190 -1.81 5.67 -14.30
N ARG A 191 -1.95 4.42 -13.84
CA ARG A 191 -2.88 3.45 -14.41
C ARG A 191 -4.27 3.59 -13.76
N HIS A 192 -5.30 3.82 -14.55
CA HIS A 192 -6.68 3.85 -14.08
C HIS A 192 -7.26 2.42 -13.98
N THR A 193 -8.01 2.12 -12.93
CA THR A 193 -8.69 0.82 -12.79
C THR A 193 -10.16 1.00 -13.15
N VAL A 194 -10.61 0.32 -14.20
CA VAL A 194 -12.01 0.24 -14.60
C VAL A 194 -12.66 -0.90 -13.81
N GLY A 195 -13.47 -0.53 -12.82
CA GLY A 195 -14.26 -1.43 -11.98
C GLY A 195 -15.33 -2.18 -12.77
N LEU A 196 -15.92 -3.22 -12.16
CA LEU A 196 -16.97 -4.02 -12.80
C LEU A 196 -18.28 -3.26 -13.02
N LEU A 197 -18.54 -2.25 -12.20
CA LEU A 197 -19.76 -1.44 -12.24
C LEU A 197 -19.52 -0.06 -12.85
N ASP A 198 -18.28 0.23 -13.23
CA ASP A 198 -17.92 1.56 -13.70
C ASP A 198 -18.58 1.82 -15.07
N PRO A 199 -19.28 2.94 -15.24
CA PRO A 199 -19.86 3.28 -16.53
C PRO A 199 -18.75 3.55 -17.55
N ILE A 200 -18.91 3.06 -18.77
CA ILE A 200 -17.89 3.20 -19.81
C ILE A 200 -18.05 4.54 -20.54
N GLU A 201 -19.27 4.85 -20.98
CA GLU A 201 -19.60 6.07 -21.73
C GLU A 201 -20.65 6.92 -21.00
N THR A 202 -20.71 8.21 -21.34
CA THR A 202 -21.54 9.24 -20.67
C THR A 202 -23.04 8.92 -20.66
N HIS A 203 -23.52 8.18 -21.65
CA HIS A 203 -24.94 7.80 -21.76
C HIS A 203 -25.31 6.54 -20.96
N HIS A 204 -24.34 5.86 -20.31
CA HIS A 204 -24.66 4.74 -19.44
C HIS A 204 -25.50 5.19 -18.24
N PRO A 205 -26.68 4.57 -18.00
CA PRO A 205 -27.50 4.89 -16.84
C PRO A 205 -26.72 4.66 -15.56
N SER A 206 -26.39 5.74 -14.87
CA SER A 206 -25.65 5.67 -13.63
C SER A 206 -26.04 6.88 -12.77
N GLY A 207 -26.35 6.68 -11.49
CA GLY A 207 -26.87 7.75 -10.62
C GLY A 207 -25.91 8.94 -10.48
N ASN A 208 -26.40 10.18 -10.62
CA ASN A 208 -25.55 11.38 -10.56
C ASN A 208 -24.96 11.58 -9.15
N VAL A 209 -23.63 11.68 -9.03
CA VAL A 209 -22.95 12.03 -7.76
C VAL A 209 -22.97 13.55 -7.52
N GLY A 210 -23.08 14.35 -8.59
CA GLY A 210 -23.25 15.80 -8.51
C GLY A 210 -22.00 16.58 -8.07
N ASP A 211 -20.83 15.95 -8.07
CA ASP A 211 -19.59 16.52 -7.53
C ASP A 211 -18.64 17.14 -8.58
N GLY A 212 -19.04 17.15 -9.85
CA GLY A 212 -18.25 17.72 -10.95
C GLY A 212 -17.02 16.90 -11.36
N LEU A 213 -16.83 15.71 -10.80
CA LEU A 213 -15.68 14.85 -11.12
C LEU A 213 -16.04 13.80 -12.20
N PRO A 214 -15.06 13.35 -12.99
CA PRO A 214 -15.24 12.28 -13.99
C PRO A 214 -15.82 11.01 -13.40
N LYS A 215 -16.77 10.40 -14.10
CA LYS A 215 -17.46 9.19 -13.66
C LYS A 215 -17.31 8.04 -14.64
N THR A 216 -17.27 8.34 -15.92
CA THR A 216 -17.13 7.35 -16.98
C THR A 216 -15.67 7.18 -17.38
N LEU A 217 -15.33 6.05 -18.02
CA LEU A 217 -14.00 5.85 -18.58
C LEU A 217 -13.64 6.98 -19.57
N GLU A 218 -14.59 7.35 -20.43
CA GLU A 218 -14.48 8.48 -21.37
C GLU A 218 -14.10 9.79 -20.64
N GLN A 219 -14.85 10.17 -19.60
CA GLN A 219 -14.57 11.39 -18.84
C GLN A 219 -13.23 11.32 -18.09
N VAL A 220 -12.85 10.15 -17.57
CA VAL A 220 -11.57 9.94 -16.90
C VAL A 220 -10.42 10.17 -17.87
N ILE A 221 -10.55 9.67 -19.09
CA ILE A 221 -9.58 9.87 -20.17
C ILE A 221 -9.45 11.36 -20.50
N ASP A 222 -10.58 12.04 -20.70
CA ASP A 222 -10.61 13.44 -21.11
C ASP A 222 -10.03 14.37 -20.03
N VAL A 223 -10.40 14.15 -18.77
CA VAL A 223 -10.02 15.04 -17.66
C VAL A 223 -8.64 14.72 -17.09
N TYR A 224 -8.30 13.44 -16.93
CA TYR A 224 -7.05 13.03 -16.28
C TYR A 224 -5.95 12.58 -17.25
N GLY A 225 -6.28 12.40 -18.53
CA GLY A 225 -5.29 12.01 -19.54
C GLY A 225 -4.70 10.62 -19.30
N ASN A 226 -5.39 9.72 -18.59
CA ASN A 226 -4.89 8.37 -18.36
C ASN A 226 -4.65 7.64 -19.70
N ARG A 227 -3.54 6.89 -19.75
CA ARG A 227 -3.15 6.09 -20.93
C ARG A 227 -2.99 4.61 -20.63
N TYR A 228 -3.03 4.21 -19.36
CA TYR A 228 -2.89 2.81 -18.98
C TYR A 228 -4.10 2.42 -18.16
N PHE A 229 -4.66 1.25 -18.45
CA PHE A 229 -5.89 0.78 -17.82
C PHE A 229 -5.74 -0.61 -17.22
N LYS A 230 -6.48 -0.87 -16.13
CA LYS A 230 -6.70 -2.20 -15.55
C LYS A 230 -8.18 -2.49 -15.60
N LEU A 231 -8.56 -3.52 -16.33
CA LEU A 231 -9.97 -3.89 -16.50
C LEU A 231 -10.31 -5.00 -15.52
N LYS A 232 -11.38 -4.82 -14.74
CA LYS A 232 -11.91 -5.86 -13.86
C LYS A 232 -12.87 -6.76 -14.64
N LEU A 233 -12.67 -8.07 -14.54
CA LEU A 233 -13.52 -9.09 -15.14
C LEU A 233 -14.33 -9.84 -14.07
N GLY A 234 -15.53 -10.27 -14.45
CA GLY A 234 -16.52 -10.88 -13.57
C GLY A 234 -16.47 -12.41 -13.56
N GLY A 235 -15.78 -13.02 -14.53
CA GLY A 235 -15.69 -14.49 -14.68
C GLY A 235 -16.83 -15.11 -15.48
N ASN A 236 -17.62 -14.30 -16.19
CA ASN A 236 -18.61 -14.76 -17.16
C ASN A 236 -18.09 -14.38 -18.56
N PRO A 237 -17.61 -15.33 -19.37
CA PRO A 237 -16.93 -15.03 -20.63
C PRO A 237 -17.75 -14.15 -21.59
N ASP A 238 -19.05 -14.40 -21.72
CA ASP A 238 -19.89 -13.64 -22.65
C ASP A 238 -20.12 -12.19 -22.17
N ALA A 239 -20.36 -12.01 -20.87
CA ALA A 239 -20.52 -10.68 -20.28
C ALA A 239 -19.21 -9.90 -20.26
N ASP A 240 -18.11 -10.57 -19.96
CA ASP A 240 -16.76 -10.00 -19.95
C ASP A 240 -16.34 -9.59 -21.36
N LEU A 241 -16.62 -10.42 -22.38
CA LEU A 241 -16.32 -10.09 -23.79
C LEU A 241 -17.11 -8.86 -24.27
N ARG A 242 -18.41 -8.78 -23.96
CA ARG A 242 -19.23 -7.60 -24.31
C ARG A 242 -18.65 -6.33 -23.67
N ARG A 243 -18.36 -6.37 -22.37
CA ARG A 243 -17.78 -5.23 -21.64
C ARG A 243 -16.41 -4.83 -22.16
N LEU A 244 -15.55 -5.79 -22.49
CA LEU A 244 -14.23 -5.52 -23.07
C LEU A 244 -14.36 -4.86 -24.46
N THR A 245 -15.35 -5.27 -25.25
CA THR A 245 -15.64 -4.67 -26.56
C THR A 245 -16.09 -3.21 -26.41
N GLU A 246 -17.00 -2.93 -25.48
CA GLU A 246 -17.42 -1.55 -25.16
C GLU A 246 -16.24 -0.66 -24.73
N ILE A 247 -15.36 -1.18 -23.88
CA ILE A 247 -14.15 -0.48 -23.45
C ILE A 247 -13.22 -0.23 -24.64
N ALA A 248 -12.99 -1.23 -25.48
CA ALA A 248 -12.14 -1.11 -26.66
C ALA A 248 -12.61 0.03 -27.58
N VAL A 249 -13.91 0.14 -27.84
CA VAL A 249 -14.50 1.22 -28.67
C VAL A 249 -14.16 2.62 -28.13
N VAL A 250 -14.13 2.80 -26.80
CA VAL A 250 -13.71 4.09 -26.19
C VAL A 250 -12.21 4.28 -26.33
N LEU A 251 -11.42 3.24 -26.10
CA LEU A 251 -9.96 3.31 -26.15
C LEU A 251 -9.41 3.50 -27.57
N ASP A 252 -10.08 3.00 -28.60
CA ASP A 252 -9.71 3.17 -30.02
C ASP A 252 -9.74 4.64 -30.47
N ARG A 253 -10.42 5.51 -29.71
CA ARG A 253 -10.41 6.97 -29.94
C ARG A 253 -9.08 7.62 -29.51
N LEU A 254 -8.24 6.92 -28.75
CA LEU A 254 -6.93 7.41 -28.31
C LEU A 254 -5.90 7.23 -29.42
N ALA A 255 -5.26 8.33 -29.84
CA ALA A 255 -4.28 8.36 -30.92
C ALA A 255 -3.03 7.47 -30.71
N GLU A 256 -2.77 6.98 -29.49
CA GLU A 256 -1.62 6.13 -29.16
C GLU A 256 -1.95 4.62 -29.16
N TYR A 257 -3.20 4.26 -29.45
CA TYR A 257 -3.69 2.87 -29.48
C TYR A 257 -4.06 2.37 -30.89
N THR A 258 -3.78 3.17 -31.93
CA THR A 258 -3.97 2.83 -33.35
C THR A 258 -2.68 2.38 -34.01
#